data_AF-A0A838FK47-F1
#
_entry.id   AF-A0A838FK47-F1
#
_cell.length_a   1.000
_cell.length_b   1.000
_cell.length_c   1.000
_cell.angle_alpha   90.00
_cell.angle_beta   90.00
_cell.angle_gamma   90.00
#
_symmetry.space_group_name_H-M   'P 1'
#
loop_
_entity.id
_entity.type
_entity.pdbx_description
1 polymer ?
#
loop_
_entity_poly.entity_id
_entity_poly.type
_entity_poly.pdbx_seq_one_letter_code
_entity_poly.pdbx_strand_id
1 'polypeptide(L)' 'MPGHVIAETVPFEDLEDGRTKVTGTSLFHPTEERDGMLASGKEGGLTETHDRLAELLAKG' A
#
# COMPACT_ATOMS: atom_id res chain seq x y z
N MET A 1 2.44 -15.89 -2.38
CA MET A 1 2.04 -17.30 -2.22
C MET A 1 0.60 -17.44 -2.70
N PRO A 2 0.29 -18.27 -3.71
CA PRO A 2 -1.08 -18.45 -4.19
C PRO A 2 -1.97 -18.97 -3.06
N GLY A 3 -3.13 -18.34 -2.86
CA GLY A 3 -4.14 -18.79 -1.89
C GLY A 3 -4.13 -18.12 -0.51
N HIS A 4 -3.22 -17.17 -0.24
CA HIS A 4 -3.23 -16.42 1.01
C HIS A 4 -4.07 -15.16 0.90
N VAL A 5 -5.07 -15.03 1.78
CA VAL A 5 -5.95 -13.86 1.85
C VAL A 5 -5.33 -12.84 2.79
N ILE A 6 -5.22 -11.61 2.32
CA ILE A 6 -4.82 -10.45 3.12
C ILE A 6 -6.01 -9.49 3.10
N ALA A 7 -6.48 -9.10 4.29
CA ALA A 7 -7.49 -8.05 4.39
C ALA A 7 -6.79 -6.69 4.46
N GLU A 8 -7.11 -5.80 3.54
CA GLU A 8 -6.54 -4.45 3.47
C GLU A 8 -7.58 -3.42 3.91
N THR A 9 -7.18 -2.48 4.76
CA THR A 9 -7.97 -1.31 5.12
C THR A 9 -7.21 -0.06 4.72
N VAL A 10 -7.84 0.81 3.92
CA VAL A 10 -7.19 1.99 3.35
C VAL A 10 -8.09 3.23 3.54
N PRO A 11 -8.02 3.91 4.70
CA PRO A 11 -8.57 5.25 4.85
C PRO A 11 -7.86 6.28 3.96
N PHE A 12 -8.68 7.17 3.41
CA PHE A 12 -8.27 8.37 2.69
C PHE A 12 -8.68 9.57 3.54
N GLU A 13 -7.70 10.29 4.05
CA GLU A 13 -7.90 11.49 4.85
C GLU A 13 -7.61 12.71 3.97
N ASP A 14 -8.58 13.60 3.85
CA ASP A 14 -8.37 14.89 3.19
C ASP A 14 -7.40 15.74 4.01
N LEU A 15 -6.48 16.41 3.32
CA LEU A 15 -5.55 17.36 3.89
C LEU A 15 -5.76 18.73 3.25
N GLU A 16 -5.26 19.77 3.91
CA GLU A 16 -5.21 21.10 3.31
C GLU A 16 -4.40 21.10 1.98
N ASP A 17 -4.62 22.13 1.15
CA ASP A 17 -3.99 22.32 -0.15
C ASP A 17 -4.29 21.21 -1.20
N GLY A 18 -5.46 20.57 -1.09
CA GLY A 18 -5.91 19.56 -2.06
C GLY A 18 -5.09 18.28 -2.02
N ARG A 19 -4.43 17.99 -0.90
CA ARG A 19 -3.63 16.80 -0.69
C ARG A 19 -4.47 15.72 0.00
N THR A 20 -4.04 14.47 -0.12
CA THR A 20 -4.69 13.35 0.56
C THR A 20 -3.65 12.51 1.27
N LYS A 21 -3.89 12.19 2.54
CA LYS A 21 -3.12 11.18 3.28
C LYS A 21 -3.81 9.84 3.12
N VAL A 22 -3.05 8.87 2.60
CA VAL A 22 -3.49 7.49 2.45
C VAL A 22 -2.76 6.64 3.48
N THR A 23 -3.50 5.92 4.33
CA THR A 23 -2.90 5.00 5.31
C THR A 23 -3.38 3.59 4.99
N GLY A 24 -2.48 2.68 4.60
CA GLY A 24 -2.82 1.28 4.33
C GLY A 24 -2.49 0.37 5.51
N THR A 25 -3.43 -0.48 5.92
CA THR A 25 -3.20 -1.54 6.93
C THR A 25 -3.51 -2.90 6.32
N SER A 26 -2.47 -3.73 6.24
CA SER A 26 -2.55 -5.12 5.75
C SER A 26 -2.64 -6.09 6.93
N LEU A 27 -3.77 -6.79 7.07
CA LEU A 27 -3.95 -7.84 8.07
C LEU A 27 -3.58 -9.20 7.48
N PHE A 28 -2.58 -9.83 8.08
CA PHE A 28 -2.12 -11.19 7.77
C PHE A 28 -2.59 -12.16 8.84
N HIS A 29 -2.73 -13.44 8.49
CA HIS A 29 -3.20 -14.47 9.42
C HIS A 29 -2.07 -14.97 10.34
N PRO A 30 -0.97 -15.57 9.85
CA PRO A 30 0.25 -15.78 10.63
C PRO A 30 1.31 -14.68 10.36
N THR A 31 2.22 -14.48 11.31
CA THR A 31 3.32 -13.50 11.21
C THR A 31 4.32 -13.84 10.11
N GLU A 32 4.52 -15.12 9.84
CA GLU A 32 5.43 -15.63 8.81
C GLU A 32 5.00 -15.20 7.41
N GLU A 33 3.69 -15.06 7.17
CA GLU A 33 3.18 -14.55 5.90
C GLU A 33 3.46 -13.05 5.72
N ARG A 34 3.29 -12.26 6.79
CA ARG A 34 3.70 -10.85 6.80
C ARG A 34 5.18 -10.74 6.51
N ASP A 35 6.01 -11.52 7.20
CA ASP A 35 7.47 -11.43 7.10
C ASP A 35 7.97 -11.92 5.74
N GLY A 36 7.37 -12.98 5.19
CA GLY A 36 7.63 -13.45 3.84
C GLY A 36 7.24 -12.41 2.77
N MET A 37 6.14 -11.69 2.97
CA MET A 37 5.72 -10.60 2.08
C MET A 37 6.64 -9.38 2.19
N LEU A 38 7.12 -9.04 3.39
CA LEU A 38 8.11 -7.97 3.56
C LEU A 38 9.43 -8.34 2.87
N ALA A 39 9.90 -9.58 3.05
CA ALA A 39 11.11 -10.09 2.42
C ALA A 39 11.01 -10.18 0.89
N SER A 40 9.82 -10.27 0.31
CA SER A 40 9.62 -10.30 -1.15
C SER A 40 9.75 -8.92 -1.82
N GLY A 41 10.19 -7.88 -1.10
CA GLY A 41 10.37 -6.53 -1.64
C GLY A 41 9.08 -5.72 -1.73
N LYS A 42 8.05 -6.06 -0.93
CA LYS A 42 6.76 -5.33 -0.90
C LYS A 42 6.96 -3.82 -0.70
N GLU A 43 7.91 -3.40 0.14
CA GLU A 43 8.18 -1.98 0.40
C GLU A 43 8.59 -1.23 -0.88
N GLY A 44 9.54 -1.78 -1.65
CA GLY A 44 9.97 -1.17 -2.90
C GLY A 44 8.86 -1.09 -3.95
N GLY A 45 8.08 -2.17 -4.08
CA GLY A 45 6.93 -2.18 -4.98
C GLY A 45 5.85 -1.17 -4.58
N LEU A 46 5.63 -0.97 -3.28
CA LEU A 46 4.67 0.01 -2.78
C LEU A 46 5.11 1.44 -3.10
N THR A 47 6.40 1.75 -2.91
CA THR A 47 6.98 3.06 -3.27
C THR A 47 6.85 3.33 -4.76
N GLU A 48 7.30 2.41 -5.62
CA GLU A 48 7.21 2.58 -7.09
C GLU A 48 5.76 2.80 -7.54
N THR A 49 4.82 2.06 -6.96
CA THR A 49 3.40 2.19 -7.31
C THR A 49 2.84 3.56 -6.91
N HIS A 50 3.21 4.09 -5.75
CA HIS A 50 2.77 5.42 -5.31
C HIS A 50 3.43 6.55 -6.11
N ASP A 51 4.70 6.41 -6.50
CA ASP A 51 5.37 7.37 -7.38
C ASP A 51 4.67 7.45 -8.74
N ARG A 52 4.37 6.28 -9.34
CA ARG A 52 3.62 6.20 -10.59
C ARG A 52 2.20 6.75 -10.45
N LEU A 53 1.55 6.54 -9.31
CA LEU A 53 0.24 7.14 -9.02
C LEU A 53 0.33 8.67 -8.96
N ALA A 54 1.36 9.23 -8.30
CA ALA A 54 1.57 10.67 -8.25
C ALA A 54 1.78 11.26 -9.66
N GLU A 55 2.56 10.60 -10.52
CA GLU A 55 2.72 11.00 -11.92
C GLU A 55 1.40 10.97 -12.71
N LEU A 56 0.52 10.00 -12.44
CA LEU A 56 -0.78 9.90 -13.09
C LEU A 56 -1.71 11.02 -12.63
N LEU A 57 -1.74 11.32 -11.32
CA LEU A 57 -2.57 12.38 -10.76
C LEU A 57 -2.14 13.77 -11.25
N ALA A 58 -0.83 14.01 -11.44
CA ALA A 58 -0.32 15.28 -11.97
C ALA A 58 -0.67 15.54 -13.45
N LYS A 59 -1.14 14.53 -14.19
CA LYS A 59 -1.57 14.65 -15.59
C LYS A 59 -3.05 15.01 -15.75
N GLY A 60 -3.83 14.94 -14.68
CA GLY A 60 -5.25 15.30 -14.63
C GLY A 60 -5.45 16.69 -14.07
#